data_AF-A0A4Z0ATD7-F1
#
_entry.id   AF-A0A4Z0ATD7-F1
#
_cell.length_a   1.000
_cell.length_b   1.000
_cell.length_c   1.000
_cell.angle_alpha   90.00
_cell.angle_beta   90.00
_cell.angle_gamma   90.00
#
_symmetry.space_group_name_H-M   'P 1'
#
loop_
_entity.id
_entity.type
_entity.pdbx_description
1 polymer ?
#
loop_
_entity_poly.entity_id
_entity_poly.type
_entity_poly.pdbx_seq_one_letter_code
_entity_poly.pdbx_strand_id
1 'polypeptide(L)'
;MNLPVTCNIVFTGTVAADGSGASITGATVSGSNALCGVPVLQGLPWALNVASGGPNDFTGTVSGVKFKILSDCTATPVTIAVGWNNSTNTLSVPSAQTVGSCKITALTAVPNPAFTVTP
;
A
#
# COMPACT_ATOMS: atom_id res chain seq x y z
N MET A 1 13.79 -25.86 10.65
CA MET A 1 13.80 -25.36 9.25
C MET A 1 12.94 -24.11 9.20
N ASN A 2 13.51 -22.94 8.86
CA ASN A 2 12.78 -21.68 8.68
C ASN A 2 12.35 -21.56 7.20
N LEU A 3 11.22 -22.14 6.83
CA LEU A 3 10.65 -21.87 5.51
C LEU A 3 10.14 -20.41 5.46
N PRO A 4 10.37 -19.68 4.35
CA PRO A 4 9.74 -18.39 4.16
C PRO A 4 8.22 -18.52 4.14
N VAL A 5 7.55 -17.60 4.84
CA VAL A 5 6.08 -17.51 4.83
C VAL A 5 5.68 -16.48 3.78
N THR A 6 4.98 -16.93 2.75
CA THR A 6 4.45 -16.06 1.70
C THR A 6 3.03 -15.64 2.05
N CYS A 7 2.85 -14.35 2.30
CA CYS A 7 1.55 -13.73 2.55
C CYS A 7 1.20 -12.75 1.44
N ASN A 8 -0.06 -12.76 1.03
CA ASN A 8 -0.66 -11.84 0.08
C ASN A 8 -1.48 -10.82 0.86
N ILE A 9 -1.46 -9.57 0.38
CA ILE A 9 -2.30 -8.49 0.91
C ILE A 9 -3.21 -8.02 -0.20
N VAL A 10 -4.52 -8.00 0.07
CA VAL A 10 -5.53 -7.42 -0.83
C VAL A 10 -6.02 -6.12 -0.20
N PHE A 11 -5.82 -5.02 -0.91
CA PHE A 11 -6.36 -3.71 -0.53
C PHE A 11 -7.69 -3.48 -1.22
N THR A 12 -8.66 -2.91 -0.50
CA THR A 12 -9.92 -2.43 -1.04
C THR A 12 -10.04 -0.94 -0.78
N GLY A 13 -10.70 -0.23 -1.69
CA GLY A 13 -10.78 1.21 -1.64
C GLY A 13 -11.66 1.81 -2.72
N THR A 14 -11.71 3.14 -2.73
CA THR A 14 -12.44 3.93 -3.73
C THR A 14 -11.51 4.98 -4.32
N VAL A 15 -11.69 5.31 -5.60
CA VAL A 15 -10.95 6.38 -6.28
C VAL A 15 -11.87 7.60 -6.34
N ALA A 16 -11.31 8.80 -6.14
CA ALA A 16 -12.05 10.04 -6.33
C ALA A 16 -12.49 10.17 -7.80
N ALA A 17 -13.70 10.67 -8.05
CA ALA A 17 -14.26 10.74 -9.40
C ALA A 17 -13.44 11.63 -10.35
N ASP A 18 -12.72 12.60 -9.80
CA ASP A 18 -11.80 13.51 -10.51
C ASP A 18 -10.37 12.94 -10.67
N GLY A 19 -10.11 11.73 -10.17
CA GLY A 19 -8.79 11.09 -10.23
C GLY A 19 -7.73 11.71 -9.32
N SER A 20 -8.09 12.69 -8.47
CA SER A 20 -7.14 13.41 -7.61
C SER A 20 -6.47 12.53 -6.54
N GLY A 21 -7.11 11.40 -6.21
CA GLY A 21 -6.60 10.45 -5.24
C GLY A 21 -7.49 9.23 -5.04
N ALA A 22 -7.12 8.38 -4.08
CA ALA A 22 -7.89 7.22 -3.69
C ALA A 22 -7.89 7.03 -2.16
N SER A 23 -8.89 6.34 -1.64
CA SER A 23 -9.02 5.98 -0.24
C SER A 23 -8.99 4.46 -0.10
N ILE A 24 -7.97 3.92 0.57
CA ILE A 24 -7.87 2.52 0.93
C ILE A 24 -8.69 2.31 2.21
N THR A 25 -9.83 1.66 2.11
CA THR A 25 -10.81 1.50 3.20
C THR A 25 -10.76 0.14 3.86
N GLY A 26 -10.10 -0.84 3.23
CA GLY A 26 -9.97 -2.19 3.73
C GLY A 26 -8.65 -2.83 3.30
N ALA A 27 -8.21 -3.79 4.08
CA ALA A 27 -7.07 -4.63 3.72
C ALA A 27 -7.22 -6.01 4.37
N THR A 28 -6.97 -7.07 3.60
CA THR A 28 -6.97 -8.45 4.09
C THR A 28 -5.62 -9.09 3.81
N VAL A 29 -5.07 -9.76 4.82
CA VAL A 29 -3.82 -10.52 4.69
C VAL A 29 -4.15 -12.01 4.78
N SER A 30 -3.68 -12.77 3.81
CA SER A 30 -3.87 -14.23 3.72
C SER A 30 -2.65 -14.86 3.08
N GLY A 31 -2.51 -16.18 3.07
CA GLY A 31 -1.35 -16.80 2.41
C GLY A 31 -1.12 -18.25 2.79
N SER A 32 0.14 -18.67 2.72
CA SER A 32 0.52 -20.09 2.75
C SER A 32 0.25 -20.79 4.07
N ASN A 33 0.10 -20.06 5.19
CA ASN A 33 -0.27 -20.61 6.49
C ASN A 33 -0.86 -19.54 7.43
N ALA A 34 -1.20 -19.96 8.65
CA ALA A 34 -1.83 -19.12 9.68
C ALA A 34 -1.00 -17.90 10.13
N LEU A 35 0.32 -17.89 9.91
CA LEU A 35 1.15 -16.73 10.23
C LEU A 35 0.80 -15.50 9.35
N CYS A 36 0.12 -15.71 8.21
CA CYS A 36 -0.40 -14.61 7.40
C CYS A 36 -1.61 -13.90 8.02
N GLY A 37 -2.22 -14.46 9.08
CA GLY A 37 -3.21 -13.75 9.89
C GLY A 37 -2.62 -12.84 10.97
N VAL A 38 -1.29 -12.85 11.16
CA VAL A 38 -0.62 -12.05 12.20
C VAL A 38 -0.54 -10.56 11.84
N PRO A 39 -0.18 -10.17 10.59
CA PRO A 39 -0.18 -8.76 10.22
C PRO A 39 -1.60 -8.21 10.18
N VAL A 40 -1.81 -7.05 10.80
CA VAL A 40 -3.11 -6.35 10.78
C VAL A 40 -2.88 -4.91 10.35
N LEU A 41 -3.56 -4.49 9.29
CA LEU A 41 -3.58 -3.10 8.85
C LEU A 41 -4.59 -2.33 9.72
N GLN A 42 -4.21 -1.14 10.16
CA GLN A 42 -4.94 -0.32 11.11
C GLN A 42 -5.04 1.13 10.62
N GLY A 43 -5.87 1.95 11.26
CA GLY A 43 -5.96 3.37 10.93
C GLY A 43 -6.51 3.65 9.53
N LEU A 44 -7.26 2.71 8.96
CA LEU A 44 -8.00 2.91 7.72
C LEU A 44 -9.13 3.95 7.95
N PRO A 45 -9.45 4.79 6.95
CA PRO A 45 -8.92 4.77 5.60
C PRO A 45 -7.52 5.40 5.48
N TRP A 46 -6.69 4.83 4.58
CA TRP A 46 -5.44 5.47 4.14
C TRP A 46 -5.67 6.23 2.85
N ALA A 47 -5.12 7.43 2.71
CA ALA A 47 -5.32 8.26 1.54
C ALA A 47 -4.12 8.21 0.60
N LEU A 48 -4.35 7.73 -0.63
CA LEU A 48 -3.43 7.80 -1.75
C LEU A 48 -3.61 9.13 -2.47
N ASN A 49 -2.54 9.93 -2.55
CA ASN A 49 -2.53 11.22 -3.25
C ASN A 49 -1.50 11.18 -4.37
N VAL A 50 -1.88 11.66 -5.56
CA VAL A 50 -0.96 11.84 -6.68
C VAL A 50 -0.27 13.19 -6.52
N ALA A 51 1.06 13.21 -6.59
CA ALA A 51 1.86 14.43 -6.41
C ALA A 51 2.31 15.03 -7.73
N SER A 52 2.81 14.20 -8.65
CA SER A 52 3.24 14.59 -9.99
C SER A 52 3.31 13.36 -10.88
N GLY A 53 3.36 13.56 -12.21
CA GLY A 53 3.56 12.45 -13.13
C GLY A 53 3.78 12.86 -14.56
N GLY A 54 4.26 11.90 -15.34
CA GLY A 54 4.35 11.96 -16.80
C GLY A 54 3.28 11.09 -17.47
N PRO A 55 3.49 10.66 -18.73
CA PRO A 55 2.48 9.89 -19.47
C PRO A 55 2.11 8.56 -18.80
N ASN A 56 3.07 7.91 -18.16
CA ASN A 56 2.88 6.57 -17.58
C ASN A 56 3.30 6.46 -16.12
N ASP A 57 4.30 7.23 -15.69
CA ASP A 57 4.88 7.14 -14.34
C ASP A 57 4.46 8.34 -13.48
N PHE A 58 3.93 8.05 -12.31
CA PHE A 58 3.43 9.03 -11.35
C PHE A 58 4.08 8.79 -10.00
N THR A 59 4.34 9.87 -9.28
CA THR A 59 4.75 9.84 -7.88
C THR A 59 3.58 10.27 -7.01
N GLY A 60 3.53 9.72 -5.81
CA GLY A 60 2.47 10.01 -4.87
C GLY A 60 2.83 9.65 -3.45
N THR A 61 1.86 9.78 -2.57
CA THR A 61 1.99 9.41 -1.17
C THR A 61 0.78 8.61 -0.71
N VAL A 62 0.99 7.71 0.25
CA VAL A 62 -0.09 7.11 1.03
C VAL A 62 0.04 7.63 2.45
N SER A 63 -0.92 8.44 2.88
CA SER A 63 -1.00 8.96 4.24
C SER A 63 -1.92 8.10 5.10
N GLY A 64 -1.69 8.09 6.41
CA GLY A 64 -2.46 7.30 7.37
C GLY A 64 -1.93 5.88 7.60
N VAL A 65 -0.81 5.51 6.98
CA VAL A 65 -0.25 4.15 7.07
C VAL A 65 0.05 3.79 8.52
N LYS A 66 -0.60 2.74 9.01
CA LYS A 66 -0.38 2.17 10.33
C LYS A 66 -0.71 0.68 10.32
N PHE A 67 0.20 -0.16 10.78
CA PHE A 67 -0.04 -1.59 10.87
C PHE A 67 0.70 -2.18 12.05
N LYS A 68 0.36 -3.42 12.39
CA LYS A 68 1.05 -4.20 13.41
C LYS A 68 1.50 -5.54 12.85
N ILE A 69 2.64 -6.01 13.35
CA ILE A 69 3.14 -7.37 13.14
C ILE A 69 3.53 -7.87 14.53
N LEU A 70 2.64 -8.63 15.18
CA LEU A 70 2.68 -8.96 16.63
C LEU A 70 2.49 -7.74 17.55
N SER A 71 3.19 -6.63 17.29
CA SER A 71 3.06 -5.34 17.96
C SER A 71 2.88 -4.20 16.95
N ASP A 72 2.33 -3.08 17.42
CA ASP A 72 2.17 -1.88 16.59
C ASP A 72 3.53 -1.41 16.06
N CYS A 73 3.62 -1.26 14.74
CA CYS A 73 4.83 -0.75 14.10
C CYS A 73 5.05 0.73 14.42
N THR A 74 3.97 1.48 14.60
CA THR A 74 4.03 2.91 14.94
C THR A 74 2.85 3.31 15.81
N ALA A 75 3.07 4.18 16.79
CA ALA A 75 2.01 4.71 17.63
C ALA A 75 1.08 5.64 16.82
N THR A 76 1.68 6.49 15.98
CA THR A 76 1.00 7.47 15.14
C THR A 76 1.07 7.06 13.67
N PRO A 77 0.01 7.31 12.87
CA PRO A 77 0.04 7.06 11.43
C PRO A 77 1.19 7.79 10.74
N VAL A 78 1.77 7.19 9.71
CA VAL A 78 2.85 7.79 8.91
C VAL A 78 2.43 7.97 7.45
N THR A 79 3.19 8.79 6.74
CA THR A 79 3.06 8.94 5.28
C THR A 79 4.22 8.25 4.60
N ILE A 80 3.93 7.45 3.57
CA ILE A 80 4.94 6.80 2.73
C ILE A 80 4.85 7.33 1.30
N ALA A 81 5.97 7.37 0.60
CA ALA A 81 6.06 7.65 -0.82
C ALA A 81 5.71 6.40 -1.64
N VAL A 82 5.02 6.59 -2.77
CA VAL A 82 4.68 5.52 -3.71
C VAL A 82 4.88 5.98 -5.15
N GLY A 83 5.11 5.01 -6.03
CA GLY A 83 5.07 5.19 -7.47
C GLY A 83 3.88 4.46 -8.06
N TRP A 84 3.27 5.05 -9.09
CA TRP A 84 2.24 4.41 -9.90
C TRP A 84 2.67 4.38 -11.36
N ASN A 85 2.48 3.24 -12.02
CA ASN A 85 2.75 3.08 -13.44
C ASN A 85 1.49 2.62 -14.19
N ASN A 86 0.95 3.46 -15.07
CA ASN A 86 -0.24 3.17 -15.88
C ASN A 86 -0.02 1.98 -16.81
N SER A 87 1.15 1.87 -17.46
CA SER A 87 1.43 0.81 -18.44
C SER A 87 1.39 -0.59 -17.84
N THR A 88 1.80 -0.71 -16.59
CA THR A 88 1.85 -1.97 -15.84
C THR A 88 0.74 -2.09 -14.80
N ASN A 89 -0.12 -1.08 -14.67
CA ASN A 89 -1.18 -0.98 -13.66
C ASN A 89 -0.65 -1.35 -12.25
N THR A 90 0.49 -0.77 -11.87
CA THR A 90 1.24 -1.19 -10.68
C THR A 90 1.50 -0.01 -9.74
N LEU A 91 1.12 -0.19 -8.47
CA LEU A 91 1.51 0.65 -7.35
C LEU A 91 2.72 0.03 -6.64
N SER A 92 3.76 0.82 -6.38
CA SER A 92 4.97 0.34 -5.73
C SER A 92 5.57 1.35 -4.75
N VAL A 93 6.49 0.90 -3.91
CA VAL A 93 7.38 1.82 -3.17
C VAL A 93 8.70 1.97 -3.95
N PRO A 94 9.18 3.19 -4.21
CA PRO A 94 10.39 3.42 -5.01
C PRO A 94 11.67 2.98 -4.28
N SER A 95 11.63 2.95 -2.95
CA SER A 95 12.71 2.48 -2.09
C SER A 95 12.14 1.98 -0.77
N ALA A 96 12.97 1.31 0.03
CA ALA A 96 12.58 0.89 1.35
C ALA A 96 12.25 2.09 2.27
N GLN A 97 11.21 1.96 3.08
CA GLN A 97 10.68 3.05 3.92
C GLN A 97 10.37 2.56 5.33
N THR A 98 10.67 3.40 6.31
CA THR A 98 10.46 3.09 7.73
C THR A 98 9.04 3.47 8.16
N VAL A 99 8.38 2.59 8.90
CA VAL A 99 7.08 2.80 9.53
C VAL A 99 7.24 2.51 11.02
N GLY A 100 7.71 3.52 11.77
CA GLY A 100 8.11 3.38 13.17
C GLY A 100 9.20 2.32 13.36
N SER A 101 8.91 1.25 14.10
CA SER A 101 9.81 0.11 14.34
C SER A 101 9.86 -0.89 13.19
N CYS A 102 8.94 -0.82 12.22
CA CYS A 102 8.88 -1.70 11.07
C CYS A 102 9.47 -1.04 9.81
N LYS A 103 9.78 -1.85 8.80
CA LYS A 103 10.31 -1.39 7.52
C LYS A 103 9.58 -2.07 6.36
N ILE A 104 9.09 -1.27 5.43
CA ILE A 104 8.61 -1.75 4.13
C ILE A 104 9.83 -1.83 3.22
N THR A 105 10.24 -3.03 2.84
CA THR A 105 11.40 -3.24 1.95
C THR A 105 11.02 -3.27 0.49
N ALA A 106 9.83 -3.80 0.19
CA ALA A 106 9.20 -3.81 -1.12
C ALA A 106 7.68 -3.81 -0.94
N LEU A 107 6.98 -3.25 -1.93
CA LEU A 107 5.54 -3.28 -2.07
C LEU A 107 5.25 -3.24 -3.55
N THR A 108 4.41 -4.16 -4.00
CA THR A 108 3.86 -4.17 -5.36
C THR A 108 2.39 -4.54 -5.23
N ALA A 109 1.50 -3.68 -5.71
CA ALA A 109 0.07 -3.95 -5.79
C ALA A 109 -0.39 -3.72 -7.23
N VAL A 110 -1.21 -4.64 -7.72
CA VAL A 110 -1.80 -4.58 -9.07
C VAL A 110 -3.33 -4.52 -8.88
N PRO A 111 -3.93 -3.33 -8.92
CA PRO A 111 -5.36 -3.16 -8.71
C PRO A 111 -6.20 -3.90 -9.77
N ASN A 112 -7.34 -4.46 -9.34
CA ASN A 112 -8.33 -5.07 -10.22
C ASN A 112 -9.73 -4.61 -9.79
N PRO A 113 -10.55 -3.99 -10.66
CA PRO A 113 -10.26 -3.65 -12.05
C PRO A 113 -9.09 -2.67 -12.19
N ALA A 114 -8.39 -2.74 -13.34
CA ALA A 114 -7.32 -1.82 -13.65
C ALA A 114 -7.87 -0.38 -13.74
N PHE A 115 -7.09 0.59 -13.28
CA PHE A 115 -7.42 2.00 -13.45
C PHE A 115 -6.24 2.75 -14.05
N THR A 116 -6.50 3.91 -14.64
CA THR A 116 -5.46 4.78 -15.20
C THR A 116 -5.55 6.16 -14.57
N VAL A 117 -4.41 6.71 -14.19
CA VAL A 117 -4.29 8.08 -13.70
C VAL A 117 -4.03 8.99 -14.90
N THR A 118 -4.81 10.06 -15.06
CA THR A 118 -4.62 11.06 -16.11
C THR A 118 -4.23 12.41 -15.48
N PRO A 119 -3.23 13.13 -16.02
CA PRO A 119 -2.89 14.48 -15.59
C PRO A 119 -4.03 15.49 -15.76
#